data_AF-A0A4Y9PZH4-F1
#
_entry.id   AF-A0A4Y9PZH4-F1
#
_cell.length_a   1.000
_cell.length_b   1.000
_cell.length_c   1.000
_cell.angle_alpha   90.00
_cell.angle_beta   90.00
_cell.angle_gamma   90.00
#
_symmetry.space_group_name_H-M   'P 1'
#
loop_
_entity.id
_entity.type
_entity.pdbx_description
1 polymer ?
#
loop_
_entity_poly.entity_id
_entity_poly.type
_entity_poly.pdbx_seq_one_letter_code
_entity_poly.pdbx_strand_id
1 'polypeptide(L)'
;MRVVVLSPRGVADLAALGESVERTQVTVISATGEGRVDVVVRGPGRFGCLLRAACERTLPGRILLRLTWMDPGATFWRALRSHGAAVRALRAADLIVAPDRDGVFAAWKAARALSRRGRQVAAVYGYPAARARLDGMRR
;
A
#
# COMPACT_ATOMS: atom_id res chain seq x y z
N MET A 1 17.46 -2.41 6.44
CA MET A 1 16.02 -2.72 6.62
C MET A 1 15.24 -2.11 5.47
N ARG A 2 14.31 -2.87 4.87
CA ARG A 2 13.51 -2.47 3.71
C ARG A 2 12.04 -2.36 4.12
N VAL A 3 11.50 -1.15 4.04
CA VAL A 3 10.10 -0.86 4.36
C VAL A 3 9.36 -0.56 3.08
N VAL A 4 8.23 -1.23 2.86
CA VAL A 4 7.35 -0.94 1.72
C VAL A 4 6.09 -0.28 2.22
N VAL A 5 5.81 0.93 1.74
CA VAL A 5 4.58 1.67 2.03
C VAL A 5 3.61 1.48 0.86
N LEU A 6 2.43 0.94 1.12
CA LEU A 6 1.37 0.76 0.13
C LEU A 6 0.33 1.86 0.30
N SER A 7 0.43 2.92 -0.50
CA SER A 7 -0.48 4.07 -0.45
C SER A 7 -1.20 4.22 -1.78
N PRO A 8 -2.37 3.56 -1.98
CA PRO A 8 -3.12 3.65 -3.23
C PRO A 8 -3.51 5.09 -3.59
N ARG A 9 -3.66 5.97 -2.60
CA ARG A 9 -4.01 7.39 -2.80
C ARG A 9 -2.80 8.29 -3.00
N GLY A 10 -1.58 7.78 -2.85
CA GLY A 10 -0.34 8.56 -2.88
C GLY A 10 -0.12 9.47 -1.69
N VAL A 11 -1.00 9.42 -0.69
CA VAL A 11 -0.77 10.12 0.58
C VAL A 11 0.27 9.31 1.35
N ALA A 12 1.53 9.71 1.25
CA ALA A 12 2.64 9.09 1.96
C ALA A 12 3.38 10.14 2.81
N ASP A 13 3.04 10.23 4.09
CA ASP A 13 3.79 11.05 5.05
C ASP A 13 4.97 10.25 5.61
N LEU A 14 6.12 10.35 4.94
CA LEU A 14 7.35 9.71 5.39
C LEU A 14 7.92 10.36 6.65
N ALA A 15 7.61 11.63 6.94
CA ALA A 15 8.04 12.30 8.16
C ALA A 15 7.35 11.68 9.39
N ALA A 16 6.13 11.17 9.25
CA ALA A 16 5.42 10.45 10.30
C ALA A 16 6.09 9.12 10.73
N LEU A 17 7.02 8.58 9.92
CA LEU A 17 7.85 7.43 10.31
C LEU A 17 9.04 7.83 11.21
N GLY A 18 9.29 9.13 11.39
CA GLY A 18 10.36 9.69 12.24
C GLY A 18 11.77 9.56 11.65
N GLU A 19 12.78 9.95 12.43
CA GLU A 19 14.21 9.85 12.08
C GLU A 19 14.67 8.41 11.76
N SER A 20 13.84 7.42 12.06
CA SER A 20 14.05 6.02 11.72
C SER A 20 14.13 5.74 10.20
N VAL A 21 13.77 6.72 9.35
CA VAL A 21 13.85 6.63 7.88
C VAL A 21 15.28 6.79 7.34
N GLU A 22 16.18 7.50 8.01
CA GLU A 22 17.50 7.86 7.43
C GLU A 22 18.42 6.66 7.15
N ARG A 23 18.24 5.55 7.89
CA ARG A 23 18.99 4.30 7.70
C ARG A 23 18.15 3.18 7.06
N THR A 24 16.92 3.49 6.67
CA THR A 24 15.93 2.52 6.22
C THR A 24 15.58 2.76 4.76
N GLN A 25 15.71 1.74 3.93
CA GLN A 25 15.31 1.85 2.53
C GLN A 25 13.79 1.80 2.47
N VAL A 26 13.14 2.95 2.31
CA VAL A 26 11.69 3.07 2.18
C VAL A 26 11.33 3.10 0.69
N THR A 27 10.48 2.16 0.26
CA THR A 27 9.88 2.14 -1.07
C THR A 27 8.41 2.45 -0.94
N VAL A 28 7.95 3.50 -1.62
CA VAL A 28 6.54 3.85 -1.66
C VAL A 28 5.95 3.28 -2.95
N ILE A 29 4.83 2.59 -2.83
CA ILE A 29 4.09 2.06 -3.96
C ILE A 29 2.73 2.74 -3.96
N SER A 30 2.51 3.54 -4.98
CA SER A 30 1.36 4.41 -5.11
C SER A 30 0.71 4.26 -6.49
N ALA A 31 -0.56 4.65 -6.61
CA ALA A 31 -1.22 4.72 -7.91
C ALA A 31 -1.07 6.10 -8.58
N THR A 32 -0.62 7.10 -7.83
CA THR A 32 -0.57 8.52 -8.25
C THR A 32 0.85 9.08 -8.40
N GLY A 33 1.88 8.44 -7.84
CA GLY A 33 3.29 8.72 -8.13
C GLY A 33 3.91 9.94 -7.47
N GLU A 34 3.61 10.21 -6.19
CA GLU A 34 4.23 11.28 -5.42
C GLU A 34 5.16 10.71 -4.33
N GLY A 35 6.48 10.69 -4.56
CA GLY A 35 7.45 10.26 -3.53
C GLY A 35 8.87 9.91 -3.98
N ARG A 36 9.75 9.73 -2.98
CA ARG A 36 11.24 9.66 -3.11
C ARG A 36 11.77 8.34 -3.70
N VAL A 37 10.97 7.27 -3.77
CA VAL A 37 11.22 6.03 -4.54
C VAL A 37 9.85 5.43 -4.86
N ASP A 38 9.26 5.85 -5.97
CA ASP A 38 7.89 5.52 -6.32
C ASP A 38 7.83 4.43 -7.39
N VAL A 39 7.20 3.31 -7.06
CA VAL A 39 6.69 2.39 -8.07
C VAL A 39 5.26 2.77 -8.38
N VAL A 40 5.07 3.48 -9.49
CA VAL A 40 3.75 3.93 -9.93
C VAL A 40 3.01 2.78 -10.59
N VAL A 41 1.96 2.33 -9.91
CA VAL A 41 1.09 1.28 -10.42
C VAL A 41 -0.06 1.92 -11.20
N ARG A 42 -0.20 1.60 -12.49
CA ARG A 42 -1.31 2.14 -13.30
C ARG A 42 -2.66 1.77 -12.70
N GLY A 43 -3.44 2.78 -12.33
CA GLY A 43 -4.81 2.65 -11.84
C GLY A 43 -5.81 2.24 -12.93
N PRO A 44 -7.11 2.13 -12.59
CA PRO A 44 -8.15 1.80 -13.55
C PRO A 44 -8.20 2.81 -14.71
N GLY A 45 -8.64 2.35 -15.89
CA GLY A 45 -8.79 3.21 -17.06
C GLY A 45 -9.80 4.36 -16.84
N ARG A 46 -9.82 5.34 -17.77
CA ARG A 46 -10.64 6.57 -17.67
C ARG A 46 -12.09 6.33 -17.27
N PHE A 47 -12.72 5.28 -17.80
CA PHE A 47 -14.09 4.90 -17.48
C PHE A 47 -14.27 4.45 -16.03
N GLY A 48 -13.30 3.68 -15.49
CA GLY A 48 -13.30 3.27 -14.10
C GLY A 48 -13.10 4.45 -13.14
N CYS A 49 -12.30 5.45 -13.53
CA CYS A 49 -12.15 6.69 -12.76
C CYS A 49 -13.45 7.50 -12.71
N LEU A 50 -14.16 7.63 -13.83
CA LEU A 50 -15.45 8.34 -13.91
C LEU A 50 -16.54 7.68 -13.06
N LEU A 51 -16.69 6.36 -13.17
CA LEU A 51 -17.64 5.60 -12.36
C LEU A 51 -17.30 5.68 -10.87
N ARG A 52 -16.02 5.58 -10.52
CA ARG A 52 -15.56 5.76 -9.15
C ARG A 52 -15.89 7.15 -8.61
N ALA A 53 -15.61 8.20 -9.38
CA ALA A 53 -15.91 9.58 -8.98
C ALA A 53 -17.41 9.82 -8.80
N ALA A 54 -18.25 9.22 -9.65
CA ALA A 54 -19.70 9.31 -9.53
C ALA A 54 -20.22 8.60 -8.28
N CYS A 55 -19.73 7.40 -7.99
CA CYS A 55 -20.16 6.61 -6.83
C CYS A 55 -19.55 7.10 -5.50
N GLU A 56 -18.38 7.74 -5.50
CA GLU A 56 -17.77 8.29 -4.28
C GLU A 56 -18.55 9.49 -3.69
N ARG A 57 -19.39 10.15 -4.51
CA ARG A 57 -20.21 11.30 -4.09
C ARG A 57 -21.31 10.95 -3.09
N THR A 58 -21.79 9.71 -3.07
CA THR A 58 -22.90 9.30 -2.17
C THR A 58 -22.44 8.23 -1.19
N LEU A 59 -23.04 8.20 0.00
CA LEU A 59 -22.78 7.15 0.99
C LEU A 59 -23.11 5.73 0.47
N PRO A 60 -24.29 5.49 -0.16
CA PRO A 60 -24.58 4.18 -0.76
C PRO A 60 -23.66 3.84 -1.94
N GLY A 61 -23.28 4.82 -2.77
CA GLY A 61 -22.33 4.59 -3.86
C GLY A 61 -20.95 4.16 -3.36
N ARG A 62 -20.46 4.74 -2.25
CA ARG A 62 -19.23 4.33 -1.58
C ARG A 62 -19.29 2.89 -1.05
N ILE A 63 -20.45 2.45 -0.57
CA ILE A 63 -20.66 1.07 -0.10
C ILE A 63 -20.71 0.10 -1.29
N LEU A 64 -21.46 0.45 -2.35
CA LEU A 64 -21.54 -0.35 -3.58
C LEU A 64 -20.18 -0.55 -4.25
N LEU A 65 -19.36 0.51 -4.35
CA LEU A 65 -18.00 0.38 -4.88
C LEU A 65 -17.16 -0.65 -4.12
N ARG A 66 -17.35 -0.75 -2.80
CA ARG A 66 -16.61 -1.69 -1.94
C ARG A 66 -17.10 -3.13 -2.03
N LEU A 67 -18.36 -3.32 -2.38
CA LEU A 67 -18.94 -4.65 -2.59
C LEU A 67 -18.68 -5.18 -4.01
N THR A 68 -18.24 -4.31 -4.92
CA THR A 68 -18.02 -4.65 -6.33
C THR A 68 -16.54 -4.86 -6.64
N TRP A 69 -16.27 -5.26 -7.88
CA TRP A 69 -14.90 -5.50 -8.37
C TRP A 69 -14.06 -4.22 -8.49
N MET A 70 -14.71 -3.06 -8.35
CA MET A 70 -14.13 -1.72 -8.36
C MET A 70 -13.61 -1.27 -6.98
N ASP A 71 -13.59 -2.15 -5.98
CA ASP A 71 -12.99 -1.84 -4.69
C ASP A 71 -11.56 -1.28 -4.88
N PRO A 72 -11.24 -0.09 -4.33
CA PRO A 72 -9.94 0.55 -4.53
C PRO A 72 -8.76 -0.32 -4.09
N GLY A 73 -8.89 -1.03 -2.97
CA GLY A 73 -7.85 -1.92 -2.45
C GLY A 73 -7.65 -3.14 -3.35
N ALA A 74 -8.73 -3.76 -3.82
CA ALA A 74 -8.68 -4.89 -4.75
C ALA A 74 -8.09 -4.49 -6.10
N THR A 75 -8.49 -3.34 -6.64
CA THR A 75 -7.98 -2.80 -7.91
C THR A 75 -6.49 -2.49 -7.79
N PHE A 76 -6.08 -1.82 -6.72
CA PHE A 76 -4.67 -1.54 -6.43
C PHE A 76 -3.86 -2.82 -6.31
N TRP A 77 -4.35 -3.84 -5.58
CA TRP A 77 -3.65 -5.13 -5.48
C TRP A 77 -3.49 -5.83 -6.84
N ARG A 78 -4.51 -5.81 -7.70
CA ARG A 78 -4.42 -6.39 -9.05
C ARG A 78 -3.33 -5.69 -9.88
N ALA A 79 -3.32 -4.36 -9.84
CA ALA A 79 -2.35 -3.58 -10.58
C ALA A 79 -0.93 -3.71 -9.97
N LEU A 80 -0.82 -3.83 -8.65
CA LEU A 80 0.44 -4.09 -7.94
C LEU A 80 1.07 -5.41 -8.40
N ARG A 81 0.24 -6.44 -8.58
CA ARG A 81 0.68 -7.78 -9.02
C ARG A 81 1.16 -7.81 -10.46
N SER A 82 0.62 -6.97 -11.35
CA SER A 82 1.06 -6.90 -12.74
C SER A 82 2.36 -6.09 -12.88
N HIS A 83 2.81 -5.41 -11.82
CA HIS A 83 4.02 -4.60 -11.87
C HIS A 83 5.24 -5.30 -11.23
N GLY A 84 6.15 -5.79 -12.07
CA GLY A 84 7.31 -6.58 -11.63
C GLY A 84 8.23 -5.88 -10.62
N ALA A 85 8.45 -4.56 -10.77
CA ALA A 85 9.23 -3.78 -9.81
C ALA A 85 8.59 -3.74 -8.42
N ALA A 86 7.27 -3.55 -8.37
CA ALA A 86 6.50 -3.53 -7.13
C ALA A 86 6.54 -4.89 -6.41
N VAL A 87 6.40 -5.97 -7.17
CA VAL A 87 6.50 -7.34 -6.66
C VAL A 87 7.91 -7.64 -6.14
N ARG A 88 8.96 -7.17 -6.81
CA ARG A 88 10.34 -7.31 -6.33
C ARG A 88 10.56 -6.55 -5.03
N ALA A 89 10.08 -5.31 -4.93
CA ALA A 89 10.15 -4.53 -3.70
C ALA A 89 9.44 -5.23 -2.54
N LEU A 90 8.22 -5.74 -2.76
CA LEU A 90 7.48 -6.52 -1.76
C LEU A 90 8.20 -7.79 -1.32
N ARG A 91 8.82 -8.52 -2.25
CA ARG A 91 9.59 -9.73 -1.91
C ARG A 91 10.82 -9.40 -1.08
N ALA A 92 11.38 -8.22 -1.24
CA ALA A 92 12.54 -7.76 -0.49
C ALA A 92 12.18 -7.07 0.84
N ALA A 93 10.89 -6.87 1.12
CA ALA A 93 10.41 -6.13 2.28
C ALA A 93 10.59 -6.90 3.60
N ASP A 94 10.99 -6.17 4.63
CA ASP A 94 11.02 -6.63 6.03
C ASP A 94 9.75 -6.18 6.77
N LEU A 95 9.17 -5.05 6.35
CA LEU A 95 7.95 -4.46 6.88
C LEU A 95 7.09 -3.91 5.73
N ILE A 96 5.79 -4.20 5.77
CA ILE A 96 4.78 -3.63 4.88
C ILE A 96 3.90 -2.69 5.69
N VAL A 97 3.77 -1.44 5.25
CA VAL A 97 2.98 -0.40 5.91
C VAL A 97 1.82 0.00 5.01
N ALA A 98 0.60 -0.07 5.55
CA ALA A 98 -0.58 0.53 4.95
C ALA A 98 -0.90 1.83 5.72
N PRO A 99 -0.56 3.02 5.20
CA PRO A 99 -0.82 4.28 5.88
C PRO A 99 -2.31 4.65 5.86
N ASP A 100 -3.01 4.21 4.82
CA ASP A 100 -4.44 4.45 4.62
C ASP A 100 -5.23 3.14 4.55
N ARG A 101 -6.54 3.29 4.73
CA ARG A 101 -7.50 2.17 4.74
C ARG A 101 -7.51 1.39 3.42
N ASP A 102 -7.35 2.05 2.29
CA ASP A 102 -7.43 1.41 0.97
C ASP A 102 -6.17 0.54 0.73
N GLY A 103 -5.04 0.90 1.33
CA GLY A 103 -3.79 0.13 1.33
C GLY A 103 -3.84 -1.13 2.20
N VAL A 104 -4.73 -1.21 3.19
CA VAL A 104 -4.82 -2.35 4.14
C VAL A 104 -5.07 -3.66 3.43
N PHE A 105 -6.02 -3.68 2.49
CA PHE A 105 -6.35 -4.90 1.76
C PHE A 105 -5.14 -5.41 0.97
N ALA A 106 -4.43 -4.51 0.29
CA ALA A 106 -3.25 -4.85 -0.48
C ALA A 106 -2.09 -5.31 0.42
N ALA A 107 -1.89 -4.66 1.57
CA ALA A 107 -0.88 -5.07 2.55
C ALA A 107 -1.16 -6.46 3.12
N TRP A 108 -2.41 -6.74 3.50
CA TRP A 108 -2.82 -8.07 3.98
C TRP A 108 -2.63 -9.13 2.89
N LYS A 109 -3.05 -8.86 1.65
CA LYS A 109 -2.85 -9.79 0.53
C LYS A 109 -1.37 -10.04 0.25
N ALA A 110 -0.54 -9.00 0.29
CA ALA A 110 0.90 -9.10 0.10
C ALA A 110 1.56 -9.96 1.17
N ALA A 111 1.29 -9.67 2.45
CA ALA A 111 1.79 -10.43 3.58
C ALA A 111 1.36 -11.90 3.48
N ARG A 112 0.08 -12.17 3.22
CA ARG A 112 -0.44 -13.54 3.08
C ARG A 112 0.20 -14.28 1.90
N ALA A 113 0.46 -13.59 0.79
CA ALA A 113 1.14 -14.18 -0.36
C ALA A 113 2.60 -14.54 -0.07
N LEU A 114 3.31 -13.73 0.73
CA LEU A 114 4.67 -14.01 1.19
C LEU A 114 4.69 -15.15 2.20
N SER A 115 3.75 -15.18 3.15
CA SER A 115 3.65 -16.27 4.14
C SER A 115 3.43 -17.63 3.48
N ARG A 116 2.61 -17.70 2.43
CA ARG A 116 2.42 -18.94 1.65
C ARG A 116 3.70 -19.42 0.95
N ARG A 117 4.69 -18.55 0.79
CA ARG A 117 6.01 -18.88 0.22
C ARG A 117 7.07 -19.08 1.31
N GLY A 118 6.66 -19.28 2.57
CA GLY A 118 7.56 -19.51 3.69
C GLY A 118 8.22 -18.25 4.25
N ARG A 119 7.88 -17.04 3.76
CA ARG A 119 8.43 -15.79 4.29
C ARG A 119 7.40 -15.05 5.13
N GLN A 120 7.65 -14.95 6.43
CA GLN A 120 6.84 -14.11 7.31
C GLN A 120 7.33 -12.67 7.20
N VAL A 121 6.41 -11.75 6.86
CA VAL A 121 6.67 -10.31 6.80
C VAL A 121 5.61 -9.62 7.64
N ALA A 122 6.03 -8.70 8.50
CA ALA A 122 5.10 -7.92 9.30
C ALA A 122 4.34 -6.95 8.39
N ALA A 123 3.02 -6.93 8.51
CA ALA A 123 2.17 -5.92 7.89
C ALA A 123 1.47 -5.11 8.98
N VAL A 124 1.60 -3.79 8.91
CA VAL A 124 1.07 -2.86 9.92
C VAL A 124 0.18 -1.82 9.25
N TYR A 125 -0.83 -1.38 10.01
CA TYR A 125 -1.74 -0.33 9.61
C TYR A 125 -1.42 0.96 10.36
N GLY A 126 -1.25 2.06 9.62
CA GLY A 126 -0.95 3.38 10.13
C GLY A 126 0.52 3.60 10.48
N TYR A 127 0.94 4.87 10.37
CA TYR A 127 2.29 5.31 10.74
C TYR A 127 2.67 5.09 12.21
N PRO A 128 1.77 5.28 13.21
CA PRO A 128 2.12 5.03 14.61
C PRO A 128 2.52 3.58 14.87
N ALA A 129 1.80 2.62 14.30
CA ALA A 129 2.11 1.20 14.43
C ALA A 129 3.42 0.84 13.70
N ALA A 130 3.66 1.44 12.54
CA ALA A 130 4.92 1.29 11.81
C ALA A 130 6.11 1.81 12.63
N ARG A 131 5.98 2.98 13.26
CA ARG A 131 7.01 3.57 14.13
C ARG A 131 7.30 2.67 15.33
N ALA A 132 6.27 2.24 16.06
CA ALA A 132 6.44 1.32 17.19
C ALA A 132 7.15 0.02 16.79
N ARG A 133 6.85 -0.51 15.59
CA ARG A 133 7.51 -1.71 15.08
C ARG A 133 8.97 -1.46 14.69
N LEU A 134 9.26 -0.33 14.05
CA LEU A 134 10.63 0.09 13.70
C LEU A 134 11.48 0.26 14.95
N ASP A 135 10.95 0.90 15.98
CA ASP A 135 11.65 1.11 17.25
C ASP A 135 11.90 -0.22 17.98
N GLY A 136 10.94 -1.15 17.94
CA GLY A 136 11.09 -2.49 18.52
C GLY A 136 12.04 -3.42 17.76
N MET A 137 12.36 -3.16 16.49
CA MET A 137 13.34 -3.93 15.71
C MET A 137 14.78 -3.45 15.89
N ARG A 138 14.98 -2.31 16.58
CA ARG A 138 16.30 -1.73 16.88
C ARG A 138 16.88 -2.19 18.21
N ARG A 139 16.07 -2.77 19.09
CA ARG A 139 16.49 -3.38 20.35
C ARG A 139 16.95 -4.80 20.09
#